data_AF-A0A5P6VSY1-F1
#
_entry.id   AF-A0A5P6VSY1-F1
#
_cell.length_a   1.000
_cell.length_b   1.000
_cell.length_c   1.000
_cell.angle_alpha   90.00
_cell.angle_beta   90.00
_cell.angle_gamma   90.00
#
_symmetry.space_group_name_H-M   'P 1'
#
loop_
_entity.id
_entity.type
_entity.pdbx_description
1 polymer ?
#
loop_
_entity_poly.entity_id
_entity_poly.type
_entity_poly.pdbx_seq_one_letter_code
_entity_poly.pdbx_strand_id
1 'polypeptide(L)'
;MENNKKKSLPTFDFKSFFTKENLPLISLIVLGIFAVVAILVSVLAFKINVVIACIMVILEAALAACLSRIPVWIHGLVFIAQIVCGIMASQVPFMVLMAFIYAFAVVFLFIWSSK
;
A
#
# COMPACT_ATOMS: atom_id res chain seq x y z
N MET A 1 -8.45 -28.66 42.32
CA MET A 1 -7.37 -27.65 42.27
C MET A 1 -6.88 -27.57 40.82
N GLU A 2 -7.33 -26.54 40.12
CA GLU A 2 -7.23 -26.38 38.67
C GLU A 2 -5.85 -25.82 38.28
N ASN A 3 -5.04 -26.63 37.56
CA ASN A 3 -3.70 -26.25 37.14
C ASN A 3 -3.74 -25.66 35.72
N ASN A 4 -4.01 -24.35 35.66
CA ASN A 4 -4.10 -23.58 34.41
C ASN A 4 -2.71 -23.32 33.82
N LYS A 5 -2.28 -24.22 32.94
CA LYS A 5 -1.10 -24.09 32.09
C LYS A 5 -1.30 -22.94 31.09
N LYS A 6 -0.94 -21.71 31.47
CA LYS A 6 -0.87 -20.55 30.56
C LYS A 6 0.04 -20.91 29.37
N LYS A 7 -0.56 -21.17 28.21
CA LYS A 7 0.16 -21.21 26.92
C LYS A 7 0.80 -19.83 26.72
N SER A 8 2.12 -19.76 26.86
CA SER A 8 2.93 -18.64 26.39
C SER A 8 2.81 -18.59 24.87
N LEU A 9 1.90 -17.74 24.39
CA LEU A 9 1.85 -17.34 22.99
C LEU A 9 3.18 -16.65 22.66
N PRO A 10 3.79 -16.90 21.48
CA PRO A 10 4.95 -16.15 21.06
C PRO A 10 4.51 -14.69 20.94
N THR A 11 4.87 -13.87 21.92
CA THR A 11 4.81 -12.41 21.80
C THR A 11 5.83 -12.05 20.74
N PHE A 12 5.43 -12.11 19.47
CA PHE A 12 6.12 -11.50 18.36
C PHE A 12 6.28 -10.03 18.73
N ASP A 13 7.47 -9.67 19.21
CA ASP A 13 7.78 -8.33 19.70
C ASP A 13 7.93 -7.40 18.50
N PHE A 14 6.81 -7.12 17.84
CA PHE A 14 6.73 -6.22 16.70
C PHE A 14 7.30 -4.84 17.06
N LYS A 15 7.21 -4.43 18.33
CA LYS A 15 7.73 -3.14 18.79
C LYS A 15 9.25 -3.04 18.69
N SER A 16 10.00 -4.12 18.90
CA SER A 16 11.46 -4.07 18.80
C SER A 16 11.97 -4.00 17.35
N PHE A 17 11.17 -4.43 16.38
CA PHE A 17 11.47 -4.25 14.96
C PHE A 17 11.20 -2.81 14.50
N PHE A 18 10.17 -2.15 15.03
CA PHE A 18 9.79 -0.76 14.72
C PHE A 18 10.74 0.31 15.33
N THR A 19 12.05 0.10 15.27
CA THR A 19 13.04 1.14 15.62
C THR A 19 13.09 2.19 14.51
N LYS A 20 13.19 3.48 14.88
CA LYS A 20 13.15 4.63 13.95
C LYS A 20 14.14 4.53 12.78
N GLU A 21 15.27 3.88 12.99
CA GLU A 21 16.30 3.63 11.97
C GLU A 21 15.89 2.60 10.91
N ASN A 22 15.04 1.62 11.27
CA ASN A 22 14.56 0.57 10.38
C ASN A 22 13.15 0.84 9.82
N LEU A 23 12.45 1.87 10.30
CA LEU A 23 11.12 2.27 9.82
C LEU A 23 11.03 2.38 8.29
N PRO A 24 11.95 3.06 7.57
CA PRO A 24 11.86 3.13 6.11
C PRO A 24 12.02 1.75 5.44
N LEU A 25 12.90 0.88 5.94
CA LEU A 25 13.08 -0.48 5.43
C LEU A 25 11.85 -1.37 5.69
N ILE A 26 11.29 -1.28 6.88
CA ILE A 26 10.08 -2.03 7.27
C ILE A 26 8.89 -1.56 6.45
N SER A 27 8.75 -0.25 6.27
CA SER A 27 7.69 0.33 5.46
C SER A 27 7.80 -0.13 3.99
N LEU A 28 9.03 -0.29 3.46
CA LEU A 28 9.28 -0.89 2.14
C LEU A 28 8.81 -2.35 2.07
N ILE A 29 9.16 -3.17 3.06
CA ILE A 29 8.77 -4.59 3.11
C ILE A 29 7.25 -4.73 3.19
N VAL A 30 6.60 -3.92 4.04
CA VAL A 30 5.13 -3.90 4.17
C VAL A 30 4.46 -3.47 2.87
N LEU A 31 4.96 -2.40 2.23
CA LEU A 31 4.46 -1.94 0.93
C LEU A 31 4.62 -3.03 -0.14
N GLY A 32 5.76 -3.72 -0.16
CA GLY A 32 6.04 -4.81 -1.10
C GLY A 32 5.10 -6.00 -0.91
N ILE A 33 4.90 -6.47 0.32
CA ILE A 33 3.94 -7.56 0.62
C ILE A 33 2.53 -7.13 0.22
N PHE A 34 2.13 -5.91 0.57
CA PHE A 34 0.80 -5.39 0.25
C PHE A 34 0.58 -5.25 -1.26
N ALA A 35 1.58 -4.77 -2.01
CA ALA A 35 1.55 -4.70 -3.47
C ALA A 35 1.32 -6.08 -4.10
N VAL A 36 2.02 -7.11 -3.63
CA VAL A 36 1.83 -8.49 -4.09
C VAL A 36 0.41 -8.97 -3.79
N VAL A 37 -0.10 -8.72 -2.58
CA VAL A 37 -1.48 -9.08 -2.21
C VAL A 37 -2.50 -8.34 -3.08
N ALA A 38 -2.32 -7.04 -3.32
CA ALA A 38 -3.21 -6.25 -4.17
C ALA A 38 -3.20 -6.73 -5.63
N ILE A 39 -2.05 -7.12 -6.17
CA ILE A 39 -1.94 -7.73 -7.51
C ILE A 39 -2.67 -9.08 -7.53
N LEU A 40 -2.49 -9.94 -6.52
CA LEU A 40 -3.20 -11.22 -6.43
C LEU A 40 -4.71 -11.02 -6.34
N VAL A 41 -5.19 -10.09 -5.51
CA VAL A 41 -6.62 -9.77 -5.41
C VAL A 41 -7.15 -9.21 -6.74
N SER A 42 -6.39 -8.35 -7.42
CA SER A 42 -6.78 -7.81 -8.72
C SER A 42 -6.89 -8.89 -9.81
N VAL A 43 -5.97 -9.85 -9.85
CA VAL A 43 -5.99 -10.95 -10.82
C VAL A 43 -7.10 -11.95 -10.48
N LEU A 44 -7.25 -12.32 -9.21
CA LEU A 44 -8.21 -13.34 -8.78
C LEU A 44 -9.66 -12.83 -8.78
N ALA A 45 -9.89 -11.61 -8.30
CA ALA A 45 -11.24 -11.04 -8.20
C ALA A 45 -11.70 -10.38 -9.51
N PHE A 46 -10.80 -9.72 -10.24
CA PHE A 46 -11.17 -8.94 -11.43
C PHE A 46 -10.72 -9.55 -12.76
N LYS A 47 -9.98 -10.67 -12.75
CA LYS A 47 -9.42 -11.31 -13.96
C LYS A 47 -8.66 -10.32 -14.86
N ILE A 48 -8.08 -9.28 -14.27
CA ILE A 48 -7.26 -8.29 -14.98
C ILE A 48 -5.88 -8.89 -15.24
N ASN A 49 -5.24 -8.51 -16.36
CA ASN A 49 -3.87 -8.93 -16.66
C ASN A 49 -2.90 -8.48 -15.56
N VAL A 50 -2.14 -9.42 -15.02
CA VAL A 50 -1.15 -9.19 -13.94
C VAL A 50 -0.15 -8.09 -14.28
N VAL A 51 0.23 -7.98 -15.56
CA VAL A 51 1.15 -6.97 -16.06
C VAL A 51 0.56 -5.56 -15.90
N ILE A 52 -0.73 -5.37 -16.21
CA ILE A 52 -1.42 -4.09 -16.05
C ILE A 52 -1.48 -3.71 -14.56
N ALA A 53 -1.86 -4.65 -13.70
CA ALA A 53 -1.92 -4.40 -12.25
C ALA A 53 -0.55 -4.01 -11.67
N CYS A 54 0.52 -4.69 -12.11
CA CYS A 54 1.88 -4.37 -11.67
C CYS A 54 2.33 -2.98 -12.12
N ILE A 55 2.11 -2.64 -13.39
CA ILE A 55 2.44 -1.30 -13.93
C ILE A 55 1.67 -0.22 -13.16
N MET A 56 0.39 -0.42 -12.89
CA MET A 56 -0.42 0.56 -12.14
C MET A 56 0.10 0.77 -10.72
N VAL A 57 0.52 -0.29 -10.01
CA VAL A 57 1.09 -0.20 -8.66
C VAL A 57 2.42 0.55 -8.67
N ILE A 58 3.28 0.27 -9.65
CA ILE A 58 4.54 1.01 -9.83
C ILE A 58 4.26 2.48 -10.16
N LEU A 59 3.28 2.73 -11.03
CA LEU A 59 2.88 4.08 -11.44
C LEU A 59 2.40 4.88 -10.24
N GLU A 60 1.59 4.31 -9.36
CA GLU A 60 1.15 5.00 -8.15
C GLU A 60 2.25 5.25 -7.15
N ALA A 61 3.16 4.28 -6.95
CA ALA A 61 4.32 4.48 -6.10
C ALA A 61 5.23 5.59 -6.65
N ALA A 62 5.42 5.63 -7.98
CA ALA A 62 6.16 6.68 -8.66
C ALA A 62 5.44 8.03 -8.61
N LEU A 63 4.11 8.06 -8.74
CA LEU A 63 3.32 9.27 -8.59
C LEU A 63 3.44 9.80 -7.17
N ALA A 64 3.22 8.98 -6.14
CA ALA A 64 3.46 9.35 -4.76
C ALA A 64 4.88 9.90 -4.56
N ALA A 65 5.91 9.21 -5.11
CA ALA A 65 7.32 9.63 -5.11
C ALA A 65 7.52 11.04 -5.67
N CYS A 66 7.00 11.29 -6.87
CA CYS A 66 7.07 12.57 -7.55
C CYS A 66 6.28 13.65 -6.79
N LEU A 67 5.17 13.30 -6.14
CA LEU A 67 4.26 14.22 -5.49
C LEU A 67 4.63 14.57 -4.06
N SER A 68 5.51 13.83 -3.39
CA SER A 68 5.97 14.20 -2.05
C SER A 68 6.72 15.54 -2.00
N ARG A 69 7.23 16.03 -3.14
CA ARG A 69 7.83 17.37 -3.25
C ARG A 69 6.85 18.45 -3.72
N ILE A 70 5.61 18.10 -4.05
CA ILE A 70 4.65 18.95 -4.77
C ILE A 70 3.40 19.16 -3.88
N PRO A 71 2.75 20.35 -3.91
CA PRO A 71 1.56 20.64 -3.12
C PRO A 71 0.42 19.60 -3.25
N VAL A 72 -0.35 19.44 -2.16
CA VAL A 72 -1.51 18.53 -2.01
C VAL A 72 -2.56 18.68 -3.13
N TRP A 73 -2.60 19.82 -3.81
CA TRP A 73 -3.47 20.07 -4.97
C TRP A 73 -3.28 19.05 -6.10
N ILE A 74 -2.06 18.57 -6.36
CA ILE A 74 -1.83 17.57 -7.41
C ILE A 74 -2.25 16.17 -6.96
N HIS A 75 -2.21 15.85 -5.65
CA HIS A 75 -2.77 14.59 -5.13
C HIS A 75 -4.26 14.52 -5.46
N GLY A 76 -4.98 15.62 -5.28
CA GLY A 76 -6.39 15.72 -5.65
C GLY A 76 -6.62 15.51 -7.16
N LEU A 77 -5.77 16.08 -8.01
CA LEU A 77 -5.87 15.90 -9.47
C LEU A 77 -5.65 14.45 -9.90
N VAL A 78 -4.64 13.79 -9.34
CA VAL A 78 -4.37 12.36 -9.61
C VAL A 78 -5.55 11.50 -9.15
N PHE A 79 -6.11 11.79 -7.97
CA PHE A 79 -7.28 11.07 -7.45
C PHE A 79 -8.51 11.22 -8.34
N ILE A 80 -8.75 12.43 -8.88
CA ILE A 80 -9.85 12.66 -9.83
C ILE A 80 -9.61 11.90 -11.13
N ALA A 81 -8.39 11.95 -11.68
CA ALA A 81 -8.03 11.22 -12.90
C ALA A 81 -8.21 9.71 -12.72
N GLN A 82 -7.88 9.20 -11.52
CA GLN A 82 -8.15 7.83 -11.12
C GLN A 82 -9.64 7.54 -11.26
N ILE A 83 -10.49 8.31 -10.55
CA ILE A 83 -11.95 8.15 -10.51
C ILE A 83 -12.54 8.08 -11.93
N VAL A 84 -12.12 9.00 -12.81
CA VAL A 84 -12.56 9.01 -14.20
C VAL A 84 -12.16 7.72 -14.92
N CYS A 85 -10.91 7.28 -14.75
CA CYS A 85 -10.39 6.07 -15.37
C CYS A 85 -11.14 4.80 -14.91
N GLY A 86 -11.47 4.67 -13.61
CA GLY A 86 -12.22 3.51 -13.13
C GLY A 86 -13.71 3.52 -13.49
N ILE A 87 -14.32 4.69 -13.65
CA ILE A 87 -15.67 4.79 -14.23
C ILE A 87 -15.65 4.33 -15.69
N MET A 88 -14.68 4.79 -16.49
CA MET A 88 -14.51 4.37 -17.88
C MET A 88 -14.23 2.86 -18.00
N ALA A 89 -13.45 2.30 -17.08
CA ALA A 89 -13.16 0.87 -17.06
C ALA A 89 -14.34 0.02 -16.56
N SER A 90 -15.38 0.59 -15.94
CA SER A 90 -16.44 -0.14 -15.20
C SER A 90 -15.90 -1.12 -14.15
N GLN A 91 -14.66 -0.90 -13.69
CA GLN A 91 -13.95 -1.73 -12.70
C GLN A 91 -13.77 -0.93 -11.41
N VAL A 92 -14.88 -0.44 -10.87
CA VAL A 92 -14.91 0.37 -9.63
C VAL A 92 -14.10 -0.23 -8.48
N PRO A 93 -14.14 -1.55 -8.20
CA PRO A 93 -13.43 -2.05 -7.03
C PRO A 93 -11.92 -2.24 -7.28
N PHE A 94 -11.48 -2.40 -8.53
CA PHE A 94 -10.06 -2.31 -8.90
C PHE A 94 -9.52 -0.91 -8.59
N MET A 95 -10.32 0.12 -8.84
CA MET A 95 -9.94 1.50 -8.55
C MET A 95 -9.84 1.79 -7.05
N VAL A 96 -10.75 1.25 -6.24
CA VAL A 96 -10.65 1.36 -4.78
C VAL A 96 -9.35 0.72 -4.29
N LEU A 97 -8.99 -0.45 -4.83
CA LEU A 97 -7.72 -1.13 -4.54
C LEU A 97 -6.50 -0.25 -4.86
N MET A 98 -6.51 0.43 -6.02
CA MET A 98 -5.45 1.36 -6.36
C MET A 98 -5.42 2.57 -5.41
N ALA A 99 -6.56 3.20 -5.10
CA ALA A 99 -6.58 4.30 -4.13
C ALA A 99 -5.98 3.93 -2.76
N PHE A 100 -6.16 2.68 -2.31
CA PHE A 100 -5.48 2.17 -1.12
C PHE A 100 -3.96 2.07 -1.31
N ILE A 101 -3.49 1.49 -2.42
CA ILE A 101 -2.05 1.41 -2.77
C ILE A 101 -1.43 2.81 -2.75
N TYR A 102 -2.10 3.79 -3.34
CA TYR A 102 -1.65 5.19 -3.38
C TYR A 102 -1.50 5.76 -1.99
N ALA A 103 -2.52 5.65 -1.15
CA ALA A 103 -2.48 6.14 0.22
C ALA A 103 -1.33 5.50 1.02
N PHE A 104 -1.12 4.19 0.86
CA PHE A 104 0.00 3.50 1.48
C PHE A 104 1.36 3.95 0.94
N ALA A 105 1.48 4.17 -0.37
CA ALA A 105 2.71 4.69 -0.98
C ALA A 105 3.04 6.10 -0.46
N VAL A 106 2.02 6.95 -0.28
CA VAL A 106 2.17 8.29 0.30
C VAL A 106 2.61 8.20 1.77
N VAL A 107 2.00 7.32 2.57
CA VAL A 107 2.40 7.09 3.97
C VAL A 107 3.83 6.56 4.06
N PHE A 108 4.18 5.58 3.21
CA PHE A 108 5.53 5.04 3.09
C PHE A 108 6.54 6.15 2.83
N LEU A 109 6.24 6.99 1.85
CA LEU A 109 7.11 8.08 1.44
C LEU A 109 7.20 9.16 2.53
N PHE A 110 6.11 9.46 3.22
CA PHE A 110 6.10 10.37 4.36
C PHE A 110 7.01 9.85 5.49
N ILE A 111 6.93 8.56 5.82
CA ILE A 111 7.81 7.89 6.79
C ILE A 111 9.27 7.94 6.33
N TRP A 112 9.52 7.74 5.03
CA TRP A 112 10.87 7.78 4.45
C TRP A 112 11.46 9.20 4.40
N SER A 113 10.63 10.19 4.09
CA SER A 113 11.01 11.61 4.00
C SER A 113 11.13 12.28 5.37
N SER A 114 10.58 11.70 6.44
CA SER A 114 10.72 12.19 7.82
C SER A 114 12.07 11.80 8.44
N LYS A 115 13.12 11.71 7.61
CA LYS A 115 14.52 11.47 7.98
C LYS A 115 15.31 12.76 7.77
#